data_AF-A0A0A9CK96-F1
#
_entry.id   AF-A0A0A9CK96-F1
#
_cell.length_a   1.000
_cell.length_b   1.000
_cell.length_c   1.000
_cell.angle_alpha   90.00
_cell.angle_beta   90.00
_cell.angle_gamma   90.00
#
_symmetry.space_group_name_H-M   'P 1'
#
loop_
_entity.id
_entity.type
_entity.pdbx_description
1 polymer ?
#
loop_
_entity_poly.entity_id
_entity_poly.type
_entity_poly.pdbx_seq_one_letter_code
_entity_poly.pdbx_strand_id
1 'polypeptide(L)'
;MIHGMDPFVWSLCTDAHEENRIPSMESLKSVRPDDSSIHAVLIDRRTDFKLGMLESYASSLLSSSADAKDVVNQLAKLIASRMGGTTSNEENLLPQWKECCEAIKSSTGSVVLHLGKLPIGLCKHRSLLFKMLADKVNVPCRVVKGCKYCKSDDASSCLVRFGLERYPPSEDLNLDHLTREL
;
A
#
# COMPACT_ATOMS: atom_id res chain seq x y z
N MET A 1 -17.63 -14.39 -15.92
CA MET A 1 -18.03 -14.47 -14.50
C MET A 1 -16.74 -14.51 -13.70
N ILE A 2 -16.38 -13.43 -13.02
CA ILE A 2 -15.15 -13.37 -12.22
C ILE A 2 -15.51 -13.82 -10.80
N HIS A 3 -14.96 -14.94 -10.37
CA HIS A 3 -15.15 -15.43 -9.00
C HIS A 3 -14.34 -14.58 -8.02
N GLY A 4 -14.99 -14.09 -6.95
CA GLY A 4 -14.34 -13.32 -5.87
C GLY A 4 -14.78 -11.87 -5.75
N MET A 5 -15.67 -11.37 -6.61
CA MET A 5 -16.21 -10.01 -6.51
C MET A 5 -17.61 -10.05 -5.87
N ASP A 6 -17.81 -9.17 -4.89
CA ASP A 6 -19.08 -9.03 -4.18
C ASP A 6 -20.21 -8.57 -5.15
N PRO A 7 -21.41 -9.20 -5.12
CA PRO A 7 -22.50 -8.86 -6.03
C PRO A 7 -23.00 -7.41 -5.93
N PHE A 8 -22.84 -6.76 -4.77
CA PHE A 8 -23.20 -5.35 -4.60
C PHE A 8 -22.14 -4.43 -5.22
N VAL A 9 -20.86 -4.76 -5.10
CA VAL A 9 -19.78 -4.12 -5.89
C VAL A 9 -20.04 -4.27 -7.39
N TRP A 10 -20.48 -5.45 -7.83
CA TRP A 10 -20.86 -5.68 -9.23
C TRP A 10 -22.02 -4.78 -9.66
N SER A 11 -23.07 -4.63 -8.84
CA SER A 11 -24.21 -3.76 -9.18
C SER A 11 -23.86 -2.27 -9.27
N LEU A 12 -22.85 -1.81 -8.52
CA LEU A 12 -22.30 -0.45 -8.65
C LEU A 12 -21.45 -0.26 -9.92
N CYS A 13 -21.09 -1.35 -10.59
CA CYS A 13 -20.22 -1.38 -11.77
C CYS A 13 -20.93 -1.82 -13.06
N THR A 14 -22.22 -2.15 -13.03
CA THR A 14 -22.99 -2.66 -14.19
C THR A 14 -24.11 -1.74 -14.66
N ASP A 15 -23.81 -0.46 -14.88
CA ASP A 15 -24.52 0.26 -15.95
C ASP A 15 -23.66 0.15 -17.20
N ALA A 16 -24.25 -0.35 -18.29
CA ALA A 16 -23.56 -0.69 -19.55
C ALA A 16 -22.90 0.51 -20.28
N HIS A 17 -22.99 1.71 -19.70
CA HIS A 17 -22.29 2.92 -20.14
C HIS A 17 -21.10 3.33 -19.25
N GLU A 18 -20.86 2.66 -18.11
CA GLU A 18 -19.91 3.08 -17.06
C GLU A 18 -18.96 1.94 -16.60
N GLU A 19 -18.57 1.01 -17.48
CA GLU A 19 -17.42 0.15 -17.18
C GLU A 19 -16.18 1.03 -16.92
N ASN A 20 -15.58 0.91 -15.72
CA ASN A 20 -14.28 1.49 -15.30
C ASN A 20 -14.28 2.84 -14.54
N ARG A 21 -15.40 3.36 -14.02
CA ARG A 21 -15.31 4.54 -13.15
C ARG A 21 -14.94 4.18 -11.70
N ILE A 22 -13.87 4.81 -11.23
CA ILE A 22 -13.48 4.81 -9.81
C ILE A 22 -14.64 5.42 -9.01
N PRO A 23 -15.17 4.76 -7.97
CA PRO A 23 -16.28 5.26 -7.19
C PRO A 23 -15.90 6.58 -6.50
N SER A 24 -16.87 7.48 -6.36
CA SER A 24 -16.66 8.74 -5.65
C SER A 24 -16.41 8.49 -4.15
N MET A 25 -15.70 9.42 -3.52
CA MET A 25 -15.44 9.35 -2.08
C MET A 25 -16.74 9.41 -1.25
N GLU A 26 -17.74 10.17 -1.72
CA GLU A 26 -19.04 10.27 -1.06
C GLU A 26 -19.82 8.95 -1.16
N SER A 27 -19.81 8.33 -2.33
CA SER A 27 -20.41 7.01 -2.56
C SER A 27 -19.80 5.96 -1.63
N LEU A 28 -18.46 5.91 -1.52
CA LEU A 28 -17.78 4.99 -0.60
C LEU A 28 -18.15 5.25 0.86
N LYS A 29 -18.26 6.51 1.28
CA LYS A 29 -18.65 6.85 2.66
C LYS A 29 -20.12 6.53 2.98
N SER A 30 -20.98 6.46 1.97
CA SER A 30 -22.39 6.10 2.15
C SER A 30 -22.63 4.60 2.37
N VAL A 31 -21.64 3.76 2.06
CA VAL A 31 -21.74 2.30 2.23
C VAL A 31 -21.80 1.96 3.72
N ARG A 32 -22.82 1.19 4.11
CA ARG A 32 -22.94 0.67 5.46
C ARG A 32 -21.84 -0.37 5.72
N PRO A 33 -21.04 -0.20 6.78
CA PRO A 33 -19.97 -1.13 7.12
C PRO A 33 -20.44 -2.58 7.28
N ASP A 34 -21.53 -2.80 8.00
CA ASP A 34 -21.98 -4.16 8.36
C ASP A 34 -22.51 -4.94 7.16
N ASP A 35 -22.95 -4.24 6.13
CA ASP A 35 -23.58 -4.82 4.94
C ASP A 35 -22.58 -5.13 3.81
N SER A 36 -21.27 -4.87 4.02
CA SER A 36 -20.29 -4.93 2.94
C SER A 36 -18.93 -5.52 3.35
N SER A 37 -18.33 -6.31 2.46
CA SER A 37 -16.96 -6.79 2.57
C SER A 37 -15.90 -5.80 2.02
N ILE A 38 -16.34 -4.61 1.58
CA ILE A 38 -15.46 -3.61 0.96
C ILE A 38 -14.55 -2.97 2.02
N HIS A 39 -13.27 -2.84 1.66
CA HIS A 39 -12.30 -1.98 2.34
C HIS A 39 -11.64 -1.05 1.32
N ALA A 40 -11.93 0.25 1.42
CA ALA A 40 -11.32 1.27 0.57
C ALA A 40 -10.19 1.97 1.32
N VAL A 41 -8.94 1.78 0.90
CA VAL A 41 -7.79 2.43 1.58
C VAL A 41 -7.55 3.82 0.99
N LEU A 42 -7.61 4.84 1.85
CA LEU A 42 -7.45 6.25 1.52
C LEU A 42 -6.07 6.77 1.94
N ILE A 43 -5.41 7.44 1.01
CA ILE A 43 -4.18 8.23 1.25
C ILE A 43 -4.58 9.70 1.27
N ASP A 44 -4.76 10.26 2.47
CA ASP A 44 -5.07 11.69 2.65
C ASP A 44 -4.10 12.29 3.66
N ARG A 45 -3.08 12.97 3.15
CA ARG A 45 -2.04 13.63 3.97
C ARG A 45 -2.56 14.78 4.82
N ARG A 46 -3.71 15.36 4.45
CA ARG A 46 -4.29 16.51 5.17
C ARG A 46 -5.02 16.06 6.43
N THR A 47 -5.70 14.93 6.36
CA THR A 47 -6.53 14.43 7.48
C THR A 47 -5.88 13.28 8.26
N ASP A 48 -4.90 12.59 7.66
CA ASP A 48 -4.19 11.49 8.30
C ASP A 48 -2.88 11.95 8.94
N PHE A 49 -2.95 12.38 10.19
CA PHE A 49 -1.78 12.81 10.96
C PHE A 49 -0.73 11.69 11.14
N LYS A 50 -1.12 10.40 11.07
CA LYS A 50 -0.17 9.28 11.15
C LYS A 50 0.73 9.27 9.92
N LEU A 51 0.20 9.57 8.74
CA LEU A 51 1.03 9.75 7.53
C LEU A 51 1.98 10.94 7.69
N GLY A 52 1.50 12.07 8.21
CA GLY A 52 2.36 13.25 8.45
C GLY A 52 3.55 12.95 9.38
N MET A 53 3.35 12.17 10.44
CA MET A 53 4.44 11.73 11.31
C MET A 53 5.44 10.81 10.58
N LEU A 54 4.95 9.87 9.75
CA LEU A 54 5.81 9.01 8.95
C LEU A 54 6.62 9.81 7.92
N GLU A 55 6.03 10.86 7.32
CA GLU A 55 6.76 11.78 6.43
C GLU A 55 7.87 12.55 7.15
N SER A 56 7.58 13.03 8.35
CA SER A 56 8.57 13.73 9.18
C SER A 56 9.72 12.79 9.54
N TYR A 57 9.41 11.56 9.93
CA TYR A 57 10.41 10.56 10.25
C TYR A 57 11.23 10.20 9.00
N ALA A 58 10.59 9.93 7.86
CA ALA A 58 11.26 9.68 6.59
C ALA A 58 12.21 10.81 6.19
N SER A 59 11.78 12.07 6.35
CA SER A 59 12.61 13.24 6.06
C SER A 59 13.86 13.32 6.94
N SER A 60 13.76 12.86 8.20
CA SER A 60 14.89 12.83 9.13
C SER A 60 15.98 11.83 8.71
N LEU A 61 15.61 10.76 7.99
CA LEU A 61 16.56 9.73 7.53
C LEU A 61 17.61 10.30 6.59
N LEU A 62 17.26 11.30 5.78
CA LEU A 62 18.20 11.97 4.86
C LEU A 62 19.43 12.55 5.57
N SER A 63 19.29 12.94 6.83
CA SER A 63 20.40 13.51 7.62
C SER A 63 21.33 12.47 8.23
N SER A 64 20.83 11.25 8.44
CA SER A 64 21.55 10.15 9.08
C SER A 64 22.03 9.07 8.12
N SER A 65 21.55 9.09 6.87
CA SER A 65 21.86 8.05 5.90
C SER A 65 23.18 8.28 5.17
N ALA A 66 23.90 7.20 4.91
CA ALA A 66 25.19 7.25 4.21
C ALA A 66 25.04 7.47 2.70
N ASP A 67 24.02 6.86 2.09
CA ASP A 67 23.74 6.96 0.65
C ASP A 67 22.25 6.71 0.35
N ALA A 68 21.87 6.78 -0.93
CA ALA A 68 20.50 6.54 -1.37
C ALA A 68 19.99 5.11 -1.10
N LYS A 69 20.87 4.10 -1.09
CA LYS A 69 20.47 2.72 -0.77
C LYS A 69 20.14 2.59 0.71
N ASP A 70 20.90 3.26 1.56
CA ASP A 70 20.66 3.30 2.99
C ASP A 70 19.34 4.00 3.33
N VAL A 71 19.05 5.16 2.71
CA VAL A 71 17.72 5.81 2.84
C VAL A 71 16.59 4.84 2.51
N VAL A 72 16.75 4.12 1.41
CA VAL A 72 15.75 3.18 0.90
C VAL A 72 15.54 1.98 1.83
N ASN A 73 16.61 1.42 2.39
CA ASN A 73 16.52 0.35 3.39
C ASN A 73 15.87 0.87 4.69
N GLN A 74 16.22 2.07 5.14
CA GLN A 74 15.61 2.66 6.33
C GLN A 74 14.11 2.93 6.15
N LEU A 75 13.68 3.35 4.95
CA LEU A 75 12.25 3.45 4.61
C LEU A 75 11.55 2.10 4.65
N ALA A 76 12.14 1.05 4.09
CA ALA A 76 11.55 -0.28 4.09
C ALA A 76 11.37 -0.80 5.53
N LYS A 77 12.39 -0.66 6.39
CA LYS A 77 12.31 -0.99 7.83
C LYS A 77 11.23 -0.22 8.57
N LEU A 78 11.12 1.09 8.32
CA LEU A 78 10.08 1.93 8.92
C LEU A 78 8.69 1.40 8.55
N ILE A 79 8.47 1.07 7.28
CA ILE A 79 7.17 0.59 6.77
C ILE A 79 6.86 -0.79 7.32
N ALA A 80 7.83 -1.71 7.29
CA ALA A 80 7.67 -3.03 7.88
C ALA A 80 7.28 -2.91 9.36
N SER A 81 8.03 -2.14 10.15
CA SER A 81 7.71 -1.89 11.55
C SER A 81 6.31 -1.30 11.74
N ARG A 82 5.88 -0.40 10.85
CA ARG A 82 4.56 0.24 10.91
C ARG A 82 3.41 -0.71 10.57
N MET A 83 3.64 -1.70 9.70
CA MET A 83 2.60 -2.51 9.07
C MET A 83 2.76 -4.02 9.34
N GLY A 84 2.99 -4.39 10.60
CA GLY A 84 3.00 -5.80 11.04
C GLY A 84 4.36 -6.50 11.00
N GLY A 85 5.46 -5.76 10.87
CA GLY A 85 6.82 -6.27 10.92
C GLY A 85 7.31 -6.90 9.61
N THR A 86 8.54 -7.39 9.62
CA THR A 86 9.10 -8.19 8.53
C THR A 86 8.44 -9.56 8.48
N THR A 87 8.01 -10.02 7.31
CA THR A 87 7.45 -11.37 7.13
C THR A 87 8.05 -12.04 5.91
N SER A 88 8.27 -13.35 5.98
CA SER A 88 8.70 -14.17 4.83
C SER A 88 7.51 -14.68 4.00
N ASN A 89 6.30 -14.67 4.58
CA ASN A 89 5.06 -15.03 3.89
C ASN A 89 3.94 -14.08 4.33
N GLU A 90 3.41 -13.32 3.36
CA GLU A 90 2.30 -12.40 3.60
C GLU A 90 0.98 -13.11 3.93
N GLU A 91 0.80 -14.38 3.56
CA GLU A 91 -0.42 -15.14 3.91
C GLU A 91 -0.64 -15.19 5.43
N ASN A 92 0.43 -15.11 6.22
CA ASN A 92 0.35 -15.05 7.69
C ASN A 92 -0.24 -13.74 8.21
N LEU A 93 -0.09 -12.64 7.46
CA LEU A 93 -0.64 -11.33 7.82
C LEU A 93 -2.09 -11.18 7.39
N LEU A 94 -2.58 -11.99 6.44
CA LEU A 94 -3.93 -11.83 5.88
C LEU A 94 -5.05 -11.94 6.94
N PRO A 95 -5.04 -12.90 7.89
CA PRO A 95 -6.06 -12.96 8.94
C PRO A 95 -6.02 -11.73 9.85
N GLN A 96 -4.83 -11.33 10.29
CA GLN A 96 -4.62 -10.18 11.18
C GLN A 96 -5.00 -8.86 10.48
N TRP A 97 -4.69 -8.74 9.19
CA TRP A 97 -5.10 -7.63 8.35
C TRP A 97 -6.62 -7.50 8.30
N LYS A 98 -7.33 -8.60 8.04
CA LYS A 98 -8.80 -8.63 7.99
C LYS A 98 -9.42 -8.23 9.33
N GLU A 99 -8.93 -8.80 10.43
CA GLU A 99 -9.39 -8.47 11.78
C GLU A 99 -9.18 -6.98 12.10
N CYS A 100 -7.99 -6.45 11.80
CA CYS A 100 -7.71 -5.03 12.01
C CYS A 100 -8.59 -4.13 11.14
N CYS A 101 -8.86 -4.52 9.89
CA CYS A 101 -9.74 -3.76 9.00
C CYS A 101 -11.17 -3.73 9.50
N GLU A 102 -11.72 -4.86 9.93
CA GLU A 102 -13.06 -4.90 10.51
C GLU A 102 -13.13 -4.06 11.80
N ALA A 103 -12.11 -4.14 12.67
CA ALA A 103 -12.08 -3.31 13.88
C ALA A 103 -12.06 -1.79 13.57
N ILE A 104 -11.26 -1.36 12.59
CA ILE A 104 -11.22 0.04 12.16
C ILE A 104 -12.56 0.43 11.51
N LYS A 105 -13.09 -0.43 10.65
CA LYS A 105 -14.35 -0.22 9.94
C LYS A 105 -15.54 -0.07 10.91
N SER A 106 -15.63 -0.94 11.91
CA SER A 106 -16.65 -0.84 12.98
C SER A 106 -16.46 0.40 13.85
N SER A 107 -15.22 0.73 14.26
CA SER A 107 -14.96 1.91 15.12
C SER A 107 -15.16 3.25 14.40
N THR A 108 -14.94 3.30 13.09
CA THR A 108 -15.11 4.52 12.27
C THR A 108 -16.49 4.63 11.64
N GLY A 109 -17.27 3.54 11.60
CA GLY A 109 -18.53 3.50 10.87
C GLY A 109 -18.35 3.69 9.36
N SER A 110 -17.20 3.31 8.79
CA SER A 110 -16.90 3.53 7.37
C SER A 110 -16.11 2.39 6.76
N VAL A 111 -16.41 2.05 5.49
CA VAL A 111 -15.57 1.16 4.67
C VAL A 111 -14.27 1.84 4.21
N VAL A 112 -14.14 3.16 4.40
CA VAL A 112 -12.95 3.94 4.04
C VAL A 112 -11.95 3.94 5.18
N LEU A 113 -10.79 3.31 4.97
CA LEU A 113 -9.72 3.15 5.94
C LEU A 113 -8.55 4.06 5.58
N HIS A 114 -8.09 4.89 6.51
CA HIS A 114 -6.89 5.70 6.30
C HIS A 114 -5.62 4.84 6.33
N LEU A 115 -4.76 4.94 5.31
CA LEU A 115 -3.54 4.15 5.17
C LEU A 115 -2.64 4.24 6.41
N GLY A 116 -2.48 5.45 6.98
CA GLY A 116 -1.65 5.67 8.16
C GLY A 116 -2.21 5.05 9.43
N LYS A 117 -3.50 4.70 9.48
CA LYS A 117 -4.13 4.05 10.64
C LYS A 117 -4.05 2.52 10.62
N LEU A 118 -3.59 1.93 9.52
CA LEU A 118 -3.46 0.49 9.38
C LEU A 118 -2.28 -0.03 10.23
N PRO A 119 -2.52 -0.90 11.23
CA PRO A 119 -1.45 -1.47 12.06
C PRO A 119 -0.76 -2.66 11.37
N ILE A 120 -1.50 -3.40 10.54
CA ILE A 120 -1.02 -4.48 9.69
C ILE A 120 -1.24 -4.03 8.26
N GLY A 121 -0.36 -4.38 7.33
CA GLY A 121 -0.54 -4.05 5.93
C GLY A 121 0.08 -5.10 5.03
N LEU A 122 -0.69 -5.51 4.01
CA LEU A 122 -0.22 -6.33 2.89
C LEU A 122 0.65 -5.53 1.89
N CYS A 123 1.24 -6.21 0.91
CA CYS A 123 2.27 -5.71 0.00
C CYS A 123 1.77 -4.52 -0.82
N LYS A 124 0.50 -4.53 -1.21
CA LYS A 124 -0.16 -3.40 -1.86
C LYS A 124 -0.20 -2.15 -0.97
N HIS A 125 -0.52 -2.28 0.31
CA HIS A 125 -0.55 -1.16 1.25
C HIS A 125 0.86 -0.67 1.56
N ARG A 126 1.80 -1.60 1.79
CA ARG A 126 3.21 -1.29 2.03
C ARG A 126 3.85 -0.58 0.84
N SER A 127 3.55 -1.03 -0.38
CA SER A 127 4.02 -0.39 -1.61
C SER A 127 3.48 1.02 -1.78
N LEU A 128 2.19 1.23 -1.49
CA LEU A 128 1.61 2.58 -1.52
C LEU A 128 2.26 3.50 -0.48
N LEU A 129 2.48 3.01 0.74
CA LEU A 129 3.18 3.78 1.77
C LEU A 129 4.64 4.06 1.38
N PHE A 130 5.34 3.08 0.83
CA PHE A 130 6.71 3.25 0.34
C PHE A 130 6.77 4.33 -0.73
N LYS A 131 5.90 4.25 -1.75
CA LYS A 131 5.85 5.25 -2.81
C LYS A 131 5.64 6.66 -2.25
N MET A 132 4.67 6.81 -1.35
CA MET A 132 4.35 8.09 -0.72
C MET A 132 5.54 8.67 0.05
N LEU A 133 6.22 7.85 0.86
CA LEU A 133 7.38 8.29 1.64
C LEU A 133 8.62 8.51 0.76
N ALA A 134 8.84 7.67 -0.25
CA ALA A 134 9.92 7.82 -1.21
C ALA A 134 9.81 9.14 -1.99
N ASP A 135 8.59 9.52 -2.42
CA ASP A 135 8.35 10.81 -3.06
C ASP A 135 8.69 11.98 -2.12
N LYS A 136 8.41 11.83 -0.82
CA LYS A 136 8.74 12.85 0.18
C LYS A 136 10.24 13.08 0.33
N VAL A 137 11.06 12.05 0.14
CA VAL A 137 12.53 12.11 0.25
C VAL A 137 13.25 12.08 -1.10
N ASN A 138 12.53 12.29 -2.20
CA ASN A 138 13.05 12.32 -3.57
C ASN A 138 13.75 11.01 -4.02
N VAL A 139 13.30 9.86 -3.50
CA VAL A 139 13.74 8.54 -3.98
C VAL A 139 12.91 8.18 -5.22
N PRO A 140 13.54 8.04 -6.41
CA PRO A 140 12.80 7.70 -7.62
C PRO A 140 12.33 6.24 -7.58
N CYS A 141 11.02 6.05 -7.50
CA CYS A 141 10.41 4.72 -7.53
C CYS A 141 9.04 4.72 -8.23
N ARG A 142 8.57 3.53 -8.60
CA ARG A 142 7.22 3.31 -9.16
C ARG A 142 6.60 2.05 -8.56
N VAL A 143 5.28 2.09 -8.36
CA VAL A 143 4.50 0.90 -7.99
C VAL A 143 4.31 0.04 -9.24
N VAL A 144 4.49 -1.27 -9.10
CA VAL A 144 4.25 -2.25 -10.16
C VAL A 144 3.37 -3.38 -9.64
N LYS A 145 2.64 -4.01 -10.55
CA LYS A 145 1.86 -5.23 -10.25
C LYS A 145 2.82 -6.41 -10.04
N GLY A 146 2.52 -7.23 -9.05
CA GLY A 146 3.30 -8.40 -8.65
C GLY A 146 4.19 -8.14 -7.43
N CYS A 147 4.37 -9.18 -6.63
CA CYS A 147 5.32 -9.20 -5.52
C CYS A 147 6.01 -10.57 -5.48
N LYS A 148 7.32 -10.59 -5.26
CA LYS A 148 8.12 -11.83 -5.20
C LYS A 148 7.72 -12.74 -4.03
N TYR A 149 7.13 -12.19 -2.98
CA TYR A 149 6.82 -12.90 -1.73
C TYR A 149 5.32 -13.11 -1.49
N CYS A 150 4.47 -12.66 -2.42
CA CYS A 150 3.02 -12.74 -2.28
C CYS A 150 2.45 -13.42 -3.52
N LYS A 151 1.51 -14.34 -3.31
CA LYS A 151 0.84 -15.08 -4.38
C LYS A 151 -0.51 -14.46 -4.79
N SER A 152 -0.84 -13.28 -4.26
CA SER A 152 -2.11 -12.61 -4.56
C SER A 152 -2.12 -12.02 -5.96
N ASP A 153 -3.24 -12.14 -6.67
CA ASP A 153 -3.42 -11.60 -8.02
C ASP A 153 -3.37 -10.06 -8.07
N ASP A 154 -3.66 -9.42 -6.93
CA ASP A 154 -3.62 -7.98 -6.73
C ASP A 154 -2.35 -7.51 -5.99
N ALA A 155 -1.34 -8.38 -5.87
CA ALA A 155 -0.07 -8.04 -5.25
C ALA A 155 0.61 -6.87 -5.96
N SER A 156 1.32 -6.05 -5.20
CA SER A 156 2.08 -4.91 -5.73
C SER A 156 3.41 -4.76 -5.00
N SER A 157 4.40 -4.22 -5.69
CA SER A 157 5.73 -3.90 -5.16
C SER A 157 6.21 -2.54 -5.67
N CYS A 158 7.29 -1.99 -5.08
CA CYS A 158 7.93 -0.77 -5.57
C CYS A 158 9.28 -1.08 -6.22
N LEU A 159 9.46 -0.63 -7.46
CA LEU A 159 10.75 -0.62 -8.12
C LEU A 159 11.46 0.70 -7.85
N VAL A 160 12.65 0.63 -7.26
CA VAL A 160 13.49 1.79 -6.95
C VAL A 160 14.59 1.90 -8.00
N ARG A 161 14.83 3.12 -8.49
CA ARG A 161 15.91 3.40 -9.44
C ARG A 161 17.14 3.91 -8.69
N PHE A 162 18.30 3.32 -8.98
CA PHE A 162 19.59 3.83 -8.55
C PHE A 162 20.39 4.30 -9.77
N GLY A 163 21.06 5.47 -9.66
CA GLY A 163 21.94 6.01 -10.70
C GLY A 163 21.25 6.68 -11.90
N LEU A 164 22.06 7.30 -12.77
CA LEU A 164 21.66 7.94 -14.04
C LEU A 164 21.64 6.97 -15.24
N GLU A 165 21.92 5.68 -15.04
CA GLU A 165 22.06 4.77 -16.18
C GLU A 165 20.73 4.64 -16.95
N ARG A 166 20.85 4.83 -18.26
CA ARG A 166 19.82 4.49 -19.25
C ARG A 166 19.53 3.00 -19.09
N TYR A 167 18.26 2.62 -19.21
CA TYR A 167 17.80 1.23 -19.20
C TYR A 167 18.83 0.29 -19.84
N PRO A 168 19.40 -0.68 -19.10
CA PRO A 168 19.97 -1.84 -19.77
C PRO A 168 18.83 -2.63 -20.42
N PRO A 169 19.10 -3.37 -21.52
CA PRO A 169 18.13 -4.27 -22.11
C PRO A 169 17.65 -5.26 -21.04
N SER A 170 16.39 -5.65 -21.15
CA SER A 170 15.65 -6.48 -20.21
C SER A 170 16.35 -7.80 -19.87
N GLU A 171 17.23 -7.77 -18.88
CA GLU A 171 17.72 -8.88 -18.05
C GLU A 171 18.68 -8.23 -17.03
N ASP A 172 18.66 -8.66 -15.77
CA ASP A 172 19.44 -8.12 -14.64
C ASP A 172 18.89 -6.88 -13.92
N LEU A 173 17.64 -6.98 -13.45
CA LEU A 173 17.18 -6.20 -12.28
C LEU A 173 17.72 -6.89 -11.02
N ASN A 174 18.76 -6.30 -10.40
CA ASN A 174 19.22 -6.70 -9.08
C ASN A 174 18.17 -6.29 -8.03
N LEU A 175 17.13 -7.12 -7.91
CA LEU A 175 15.89 -6.93 -7.15
C LEU A 175 15.97 -7.52 -5.73
N ASP A 176 17.17 -7.89 -5.27
CA ASP A 176 17.28 -8.91 -4.21
C ASP A 176 17.46 -8.39 -2.77
N HIS A 177 17.63 -7.08 -2.56
CA HIS A 177 17.76 -6.57 -1.18
C HIS A 177 16.52 -5.85 -0.65
N LEU A 178 15.89 -5.01 -1.48
CA LEU A 178 14.77 -4.16 -1.07
C LEU A 178 13.46 -4.91 -0.86
N THR A 179 13.27 -5.95 -1.66
CA THR A 179 12.01 -6.66 -1.72
C THR A 179 11.82 -7.53 -0.46
N ARG A 180 12.89 -7.90 0.25
CA ARG A 180 12.80 -8.68 1.50
C ARG A 180 12.22 -7.88 2.68
N GLU A 181 12.26 -6.55 2.61
CA GLU A 181 11.77 -5.67 3.67
C GLU A 181 10.42 -5.01 3.36
N LEU A 182 9.87 -5.19 2.15
CA LEU A 182 8.52 -4.75 1.75
C LEU A 182 7.57 -5.94 1.67
#